data_AF-A0A376UFM3-F1
#
_entry.id   AF-A0A376UFM3-F1
#
_cell.length_a   1.000
_cell.length_b   1.000
_cell.length_c   1.000
_cell.angle_alpha   90.00
_cell.angle_beta   90.00
_cell.angle_gamma   90.00
#
_symmetry.space_group_name_H-M   'P 1'
#
loop_
_entity.id
_entity.type
_entity.pdbx_description
1 polymer ?
#
loop_
_entity_poly.entity_id
_entity_poly.type
_entity_poly.pdbx_seq_one_letter_code
_entity_poly.pdbx_strand_id
1 'polypeptide(L)' 'MHGLPDQSLEEALGDLRQAIELNPPHLSWYQLTIEPNTLFGSRPPVLPDDDALWIYSNRGISYYRSGLSAI' A
#
# COMPACT_ATOMS: atom_id res chain seq x y z
N MET A 1 4.60 -0.83 1.03
CA MET A 1 3.63 -1.72 0.35
C MET A 1 2.27 -1.50 1.00
N HIS A 2 1.18 -1.91 0.35
CA HIS A 2 -0.17 -1.90 0.92
C HIS A 2 -0.88 -3.23 0.66
N GLY A 3 -1.97 -3.50 1.36
CA GLY A 3 -2.69 -4.77 1.26
C GLY A 3 -2.01 -5.90 2.04
N LEU A 4 -1.36 -5.58 3.16
CA LEU A 4 -0.79 -6.58 4.07
C LEU A 4 -1.91 -7.30 4.86
N PRO A 5 -1.64 -8.50 5.41
CA PRO A 5 -2.57 -9.16 6.34
C PRO A 5 -2.92 -8.24 7.50
N ASP A 6 -4.21 -8.17 7.85
CA ASP A 6 -4.77 -7.36 8.94
C ASP A 6 -4.51 -5.85 8.86
N GLN A 7 -3.94 -5.36 7.76
CA GLN A 7 -3.69 -3.93 7.57
C GLN A 7 -5.00 -3.22 7.28
N SER A 8 -5.25 -2.13 8.00
CA SER A 8 -6.33 -1.19 7.72
C SER A 8 -5.95 -0.16 6.66
N LEU A 9 -6.96 0.48 6.04
CA LEU A 9 -6.74 1.60 5.11
C LEU A 9 -5.98 2.76 5.78
N GLU A 10 -6.27 3.03 7.06
CA GLU A 10 -5.62 4.11 7.80
C GLU A 10 -4.12 3.85 7.97
N GLU A 11 -3.74 2.64 8.34
CA GLU A 11 -2.33 2.24 8.46
C GLU A 11 -1.62 2.31 7.10
N ALA A 12 -2.24 1.82 6.03
CA ALA A 12 -1.66 1.90 4.68
C ALA A 12 -1.39 3.35 4.25
N LEU A 13 -2.32 4.28 4.52
CA LEU A 13 -2.14 5.69 4.25
C LEU A 13 -1.15 6.37 5.21
N GLY A 14 -1.08 5.90 6.45
CA GLY A 14 -0.10 6.32 7.45
C GLY A 14 1.33 6.01 7.03
N ASP A 15 1.58 4.79 6.53
CA ASP A 15 2.87 4.39 5.97
C ASP A 15 3.24 5.26 4.76
N LEU A 16 2.28 5.50 3.85
CA LEU A 16 2.49 6.33 2.68
C LEU A 16 2.84 7.78 3.06
N ARG A 17 2.12 8.36 4.03
CA ARG A 17 2.38 9.72 4.54
C ARG A 17 3.80 9.83 5.10
N GLN A 18 4.20 8.91 5.98
CA GLN A 18 5.53 8.91 6.57
C GLN A 18 6.61 8.81 5.47
N ALA A 19 6.41 7.95 4.48
CA ALA A 19 7.35 7.81 3.37
C ALA A 19 7.49 9.09 2.52
N ILE A 20 6.39 9.84 2.33
CA ILE A 20 6.41 11.15 1.65
C ILE A 20 7.15 12.20 2.48
N GLU A 21 6.92 12.25 3.79
CA GLU A 21 7.57 13.22 4.70
C GLU A 21 9.10 13.09 4.73
N LEU A 22 9.61 11.88 4.48
CA LEU A 22 11.05 11.64 4.33
C LEU A 22 11.65 12.22 3.03
N ASN A 23 10.83 12.78 2.14
CA ASN A 23 11.20 13.41 0.87
C ASN A 23 12.21 12.59 0.03
N PRO A 24 11.93 11.30 -0.27
CA PRO A 24 12.81 10.52 -1.10
C PRO A 24 12.80 11.04 -2.55
N PRO A 25 13.89 10.89 -3.32
CA PRO A 25 13.93 11.30 -4.73
C PRO A 25 12.98 10.47 -5.61
N HIS A 26 12.56 9.30 -5.14
CA HIS A 26 11.59 8.43 -5.78
C HIS A 26 10.83 7.63 -4.70
N LEU A 27 9.51 7.49 -4.87
CA LEU A 27 8.67 6.71 -3.97
C LEU A 27 7.99 5.56 -4.72
N SER A 28 8.23 4.34 -4.27
CA SER A 28 7.60 3.12 -4.76
C SER A 28 6.60 2.59 -3.71
N TRP A 29 5.34 2.43 -4.11
CA TRP A 29 4.29 1.94 -3.22
C TRP A 29 3.37 0.98 -3.99
N TYR A 30 3.51 -0.32 -3.71
CA TYR A 30 2.84 -1.41 -4.43
C TYR A 30 1.93 -2.23 -3.52
N GLN A 31 0.92 -2.85 -4.13
CA GLN A 31 0.13 -3.93 -3.53
C GLN A 31 1.05 -5.12 -3.23
N LEU A 32 0.82 -5.79 -2.08
CA LEU A 32 1.47 -7.06 -1.77
C LEU A 32 0.99 -8.15 -2.75
N THR A 33 1.95 -8.82 -3.37
CA THR A 33 1.72 -10.05 -4.15
C THR A 33 2.44 -11.20 -3.47
N ILE A 34 1.79 -12.37 -3.40
CA ILE A 34 2.40 -13.59 -2.84
C ILE A 34 3.00 -14.41 -3.97
N GLU A 35 4.32 -14.55 -3.95
CA GLU A 35 5.05 -15.31 -4.96
C GLU A 35 4.93 -16.84 -4.73
N PRO A 36 4.76 -17.63 -5.80
CA PRO A 36 4.81 -19.08 -5.69
C PRO A 36 6.20 -19.56 -5.23
N ASN A 37 6.28 -20.76 -4.64
CA ASN A 37 7.52 -21.35 -4.12
C ASN A 37 8.17 -20.60 -2.94
N THR A 38 7.42 -19.78 -2.24
CA THR A 38 7.82 -19.17 -0.97
C THR A 38 7.09 -19.82 0.21
N LEU A 39 7.51 -19.51 1.44
CA LEU A 39 6.77 -19.93 2.63
C LEU A 39 5.34 -19.38 2.62
N PHE A 40 5.15 -18.11 2.23
CA PHE A 40 3.84 -17.50 2.08
C PHE A 40 3.07 -18.05 0.88
N GLY A 41 3.72 -18.45 -0.21
CA GLY A 41 3.06 -19.17 -1.30
C GLY A 41 2.53 -20.54 -0.87
N SER A 42 3.26 -21.22 0.02
CA SER A 42 2.86 -22.54 0.55
C SER A 42 1.82 -22.45 1.68
N ARG A 43 1.82 -21.33 2.41
CA ARG A 43 0.92 -21.05 3.53
C ARG A 43 0.46 -19.58 3.41
N PRO A 44 -0.45 -19.29 2.46
CA PRO A 44 -0.86 -17.92 2.19
C PRO A 44 -1.59 -17.34 3.40
N PRO A 45 -1.20 -16.14 3.86
CA PRO A 45 -1.99 -15.42 4.84
C PRO A 45 -3.31 -14.97 4.21
N VAL A 46 -4.27 -14.60 5.05
CA VAL A 46 -5.48 -13.91 4.57
C VAL A 46 -5.07 -12.50 4.15
N LEU A 47 -5.37 -12.15 2.91
CA LEU A 47 -5.20 -10.81 2.37
C LEU A 47 -6.55 -10.11 2.28
N PRO A 48 -6.57 -8.76 2.22
CA PRO A 48 -7.77 -8.02 1.87
C PRO A 48 -8.33 -8.48 0.52
N ASP A 49 -9.66 -8.38 0.35
CA ASP A 49 -10.32 -8.69 -0.93
C ASP A 49 -10.04 -7.63 -2.00
N ASP A 50 -10.44 -7.92 -3.24
CA ASP A 50 -10.16 -7.07 -4.40
C ASP A 50 -10.77 -5.67 -4.27
N ASP A 51 -11.94 -5.54 -3.64
CA ASP A 51 -12.60 -4.24 -3.42
C ASP A 51 -11.80 -3.39 -2.43
N ALA A 52 -11.37 -3.99 -1.32
CA ALA A 52 -10.49 -3.33 -0.35
C ALA A 52 -9.15 -2.93 -0.99
N LEU A 53 -8.51 -3.83 -1.74
CA LEU A 53 -7.25 -3.56 -2.42
C LEU A 53 -7.39 -2.42 -3.43
N TRP A 54 -8.49 -2.38 -4.20
CA TRP A 54 -8.79 -1.28 -5.10
C TRP A 54 -8.94 0.05 -4.36
N ILE A 55 -9.64 0.06 -3.21
CA ILE A 55 -9.78 1.25 -2.36
C ILE A 55 -8.41 1.74 -1.90
N TYR A 56 -7.51 0.84 -1.48
CA TYR A 56 -6.20 1.21 -0.94
C TYR A 56 -5.36 1.91 -2.01
N SER A 57 -5.30 1.34 -3.20
CA SER A 57 -4.58 1.95 -4.33
C SER A 57 -5.16 3.29 -4.73
N ASN A 58 -6.49 3.38 -4.92
CA ASN A 58 -7.12 4.63 -5.36
C ASN A 58 -6.98 5.74 -4.33
N ARG A 59 -7.17 5.42 -3.05
CA ARG A 59 -7.08 6.42 -1.99
C ARG A 59 -5.66 6.92 -1.79
N GLY A 60 -4.66 6.04 -1.86
CA GLY A 60 -3.26 6.46 -1.76
C GLY A 60 -2.77 7.25 -2.98
N ILE A 61 -3.15 6.86 -4.21
CA ILE A 61 -2.84 7.66 -5.41
C ILE A 61 -3.48 9.06 -5.33
N SER A 62 -4.75 9.13 -4.90
CA SER A 62 -5.45 10.40 -4.70
C SER A 62 -4.76 11.26 -3.63
N TYR A 63 -4.38 10.65 -2.50
CA TYR A 63 -3.66 11.34 -1.42
C TYR A 63 -2.32 11.91 -1.91
N TYR A 64 -1.48 11.08 -2.54
CA TYR A 64 -0.17 11.49 -3.06
C TYR A 64 -0.29 12.65 -4.06
N ARG A 65 -1.23 12.56 -5.01
CA ARG A 65 -1.46 13.62 -6.01
C ARG A 65 -1.97 14.92 -5.40
N SER A 66 -2.82 14.85 -4.38
CA SER A 66 -3.33 16.03 -3.70
C SER A 66 -2.22 16.79 -2.95
N GLY A 67 -1.25 16.08 -2.37
CA GLY A 67 -0.08 16.68 -1.72
C GLY A 67 0.87 17.38 -2.71
N LEU A 68 1.00 16.86 -3.94
CA LEU A 68 1.82 17.46 -4.99
C LEU A 68 1.22 18.75 -5.58
N SER A 69 -0.10 18.94 -5.49
CA SER A 69 -0.75 20.17 -5.99
C SER A 69 -0.66 21.35 -5.01
N ALA A 70 -0.10 21.13 -3.81
CA ALA A 70 0.09 22.13 -2.78
C ALA A 70 1.54 22.67 -2.70
N ILE A 71 2.41 22.26 -3.63
CA ILE A 71 3.82 22.66 -3.77
C ILE A 71 4.01 23.37 -5.12
#